data_AF-A0AAW1WFZ6-F1
#
_entry.id   AF-A0AAW1WFZ6-F1
#
_cell.length_a   1.000
_cell.length_b   1.000
_cell.length_c   1.000
_cell.angle_alpha   90.00
_cell.angle_beta   90.00
_cell.angle_gamma   90.00
#
_symmetry.space_group_name_H-M   'P 1'
#
loop_
_entity.id
_entity.type
_entity.pdbx_description
1 polymer ?
#
loop_
_entity_poly.entity_id
_entity_poly.type
_entity_poly.pdbx_seq_one_letter_code
_entity_poly.pdbx_strand_id
1 'polypeptide(L)'
;MNGIIDTKEDVKLLREKGIILNHLKSDEEVAKLFNGLNRSIRLTKVPFLDNVIEDANKYYNARWKVKMREFFKIYVFGSWQFLALLAAILLVLLMTLQAFCSVYSCSRIFHIDSVGNLQ
;
A
#
# COMPACT_ATOMS: atom_id res chain seq x y z
N MET A 1 -3.31 -17.66 19.01
CA MET A 1 -4.21 -16.55 18.62
C MET A 1 -3.58 -15.18 18.91
N ASN A 2 -2.37 -14.89 18.39
CA ASN A 2 -1.84 -13.51 18.32
C ASN A 2 -2.20 -12.90 16.95
N GLY A 3 -3.45 -13.10 16.50
CA GLY A 3 -3.85 -12.82 15.12
C GLY A 3 -4.71 -11.58 14.94
N ILE A 4 -5.25 -11.03 16.02
CA ILE A 4 -6.24 -9.93 15.98
C ILE A 4 -5.86 -8.79 16.93
N ILE A 5 -5.43 -9.12 18.15
CA ILE A 5 -4.98 -8.15 19.16
C ILE A 5 -3.65 -8.63 19.67
N ASP A 6 -2.60 -7.83 19.49
CA ASP A 6 -1.27 -8.11 20.06
C ASP A 6 -0.74 -6.89 20.82
N THR A 7 -1.04 -5.69 20.33
CA THR A 7 -0.59 -4.41 20.86
C THR A 7 -1.74 -3.54 21.36
N LYS A 8 -1.43 -2.51 22.14
CA LYS A 8 -2.44 -1.51 22.56
C LYS A 8 -2.98 -0.72 21.38
N GLU A 9 -2.17 -0.55 20.32
CA GLU A 9 -2.57 0.11 19.08
C GLU A 9 -3.66 -0.68 18.37
N ASP A 10 -3.58 -2.01 18.35
CA ASP A 10 -4.62 -2.88 17.79
C ASP A 10 -5.95 -2.71 18.55
N VAL A 11 -5.88 -2.71 19.89
CA VAL A 11 -7.06 -2.49 20.75
C VAL A 11 -7.66 -1.10 20.49
N LYS A 12 -6.82 -0.07 20.41
CA LYS A 12 -7.25 1.30 20.15
C LYS A 12 -7.98 1.39 18.81
N LEU A 13 -7.42 0.79 17.76
CA LEU A 13 -8.02 0.75 16.43
C LEU A 13 -9.39 0.05 16.44
N LEU A 14 -9.47 -1.13 17.07
CA LEU A 14 -10.71 -1.91 17.14
C LEU A 14 -11.79 -1.20 17.98
N ARG A 15 -11.38 -0.51 19.05
CA ARG A 15 -12.28 0.33 19.85
C ARG A 15 -12.81 1.52 19.04
N GLU A 16 -11.94 2.24 18.33
CA GLU A 16 -12.33 3.36 17.46
C GLU A 16 -13.30 2.93 16.35
N LYS A 17 -13.20 1.68 15.90
CA LYS A 17 -14.13 1.07 14.94
C LYS A 17 -15.41 0.50 15.57
N GLY A 18 -15.56 0.61 16.89
CA GLY A 18 -16.73 0.10 17.63
C GLY A 18 -16.82 -1.42 17.69
N ILE A 19 -15.74 -2.14 17.35
CA ILE A 19 -15.69 -3.61 17.39
C ILE A 19 -15.50 -4.09 18.84
N ILE A 20 -14.71 -3.36 19.63
CA ILE A 20 -14.46 -3.66 21.04
C ILE A 20 -14.99 -2.52 21.91
N LEU A 21 -15.77 -2.88 22.93
CA LEU A 21 -16.13 -1.97 24.01
C LEU A 21 -15.13 -2.15 25.15
N ASN A 22 -14.28 -1.14 25.34
CA ASN A 22 -13.28 -1.17 26.41
C ASN A 22 -13.93 -0.72 27.74
N HIS A 23 -14.12 -1.67 28.65
CA HIS A 23 -14.54 -1.42 30.04
C HIS A 23 -13.37 -1.49 31.04
N LEU A 24 -12.15 -1.73 30.56
CA LEU A 24 -10.92 -1.75 31.35
C LEU A 24 -10.28 -0.35 31.38
N LYS A 25 -9.36 -0.13 32.33
CA LYS A 25 -8.76 1.20 32.56
C LYS A 25 -7.84 1.65 31.42
N SER A 26 -7.29 0.71 30.64
CA SER A 26 -6.40 1.02 29.53
C SER A 26 -6.48 0.01 28.39
N ASP A 27 -6.15 0.44 27.18
CA ASP A 27 -6.05 -0.42 26.00
C ASP A 27 -4.92 -1.46 26.14
N GLU A 28 -3.91 -1.14 26.95
CA GLU A 28 -2.77 -2.01 27.24
C GLU A 28 -3.16 -3.19 28.15
N GLU A 29 -4.09 -2.98 29.10
CA GLU A 29 -4.66 -4.05 29.92
C GLU A 29 -5.52 -5.01 29.09
N VAL A 30 -6.30 -4.48 28.14
CA VAL A 30 -7.08 -5.30 27.20
C VAL A 30 -6.15 -6.18 26.38
N ALA A 31 -5.08 -5.61 25.81
CA ALA A 31 -4.11 -6.36 25.01
C ALA A 31 -3.46 -7.49 25.83
N LYS A 32 -3.04 -7.19 27.07
CA LYS A 32 -2.47 -8.20 27.99
C LYS A 32 -3.46 -9.30 28.34
N LEU A 33 -4.73 -8.98 28.57
CA LEU A 33 -5.77 -9.96 28.87
C LEU A 33 -5.98 -10.92 27.69
N PHE A 34 -6.12 -10.40 26.48
CA PHE A 34 -6.25 -11.22 25.27
C PHE A 34 -5.03 -12.11 25.02
N ASN A 35 -3.83 -11.55 25.16
CA ASN A 35 -2.58 -12.32 25.04
C ASN A 35 -2.44 -13.40 26.14
N GLY A 36 -2.94 -13.13 27.35
CA GLY A 36 -2.99 -14.08 28.45
C GLY A 36 -3.97 -15.24 28.20
N LEU A 37 -5.17 -14.96 27.68
CA LEU A 37 -6.17 -15.97 27.33
C LEU A 37 -5.65 -16.96 26.28
N ASN A 38 -4.84 -16.47 25.32
CA ASN A 38 -4.23 -17.33 24.32
C ASN A 38 -3.27 -18.38 24.90
N ARG A 39 -2.64 -18.13 26.06
CA ARG A 39 -1.78 -19.15 26.72
C ARG A 39 -2.59 -20.27 27.37
N SER A 40 -3.80 -19.97 27.85
CA SER A 40 -4.68 -20.94 28.51
C SER A 40 -5.50 -21.78 27.52
N ILE A 41 -5.69 -21.30 26.30
CA ILE A 41 -6.43 -22.01 25.26
C ILE A 41 -5.43 -22.86 24.47
N ARG A 42 -5.47 -24.18 24.65
CA ARG A 42 -4.77 -25.10 23.74
C ARG A 42 -5.25 -24.80 22.32
N LEU A 43 -4.32 -24.50 21.42
CA LEU A 43 -4.58 -24.37 19.98
C LEU A 43 -5.19 -25.68 19.49
N THR A 44 -6.51 -25.73 19.52
CA THR A 44 -7.24 -26.83 18.93
C THR A 44 -7.16 -26.53 17.45
N LYS A 45 -6.56 -27.44 16.67
CA LYS A 45 -6.57 -27.33 15.21
C LYS A 45 -8.02 -27.51 14.80
N VAL A 46 -8.73 -26.40 14.57
CA VAL A 46 -10.15 -26.41 14.21
C VAL A 46 -10.20 -26.21 12.69
N PRO A 47 -10.40 -27.28 11.89
CA PRO A 47 -10.31 -27.20 10.44
C PRO A 47 -11.28 -26.17 9.83
N PHE A 48 -12.44 -25.98 10.47
CA PHE A 48 -13.40 -24.95 10.09
C PHE A 48 -12.82 -23.53 10.21
N LEU A 49 -12.13 -23.23 11.32
CA LEU A 49 -11.56 -21.91 11.54
C LEU A 49 -10.39 -21.66 10.59
N ASP A 50 -9.57 -22.69 10.35
CA ASP A 50 -8.47 -22.64 9.39
C ASP A 50 -8.98 -22.34 7.98
N ASN A 51 -10.06 -23.00 7.54
CA ASN A 51 -10.70 -22.74 6.24
C ASN A 51 -11.23 -21.30 6.14
N VAL A 52 -11.89 -20.79 7.19
CA VAL A 52 -12.40 -19.40 7.20
C VAL A 52 -11.25 -18.39 7.12
N ILE A 53 -10.15 -18.63 7.83
CA ILE A 53 -8.94 -17.79 7.76
C ILE A 53 -8.34 -17.83 6.36
N GLU A 54 -8.25 -19.01 5.75
CA GLU A 54 -7.75 -19.18 4.39
C GLU A 54 -8.62 -18.43 3.37
N ASP A 55 -9.95 -18.57 3.45
CA ASP A 55 -10.88 -17.87 2.57
C ASP A 55 -10.82 -16.35 2.74
N ALA A 56 -10.72 -15.87 3.98
CA ALA A 56 -10.57 -14.44 4.26
C ALA A 56 -9.25 -13.90 3.68
N ASN A 57 -8.14 -14.62 3.87
CA ASN A 57 -6.85 -14.27 3.28
C ASN A 57 -6.89 -14.30 1.76
N LYS A 58 -7.54 -15.31 1.17
CA LYS A 58 -7.71 -15.43 -0.28
C LYS A 58 -8.52 -14.27 -0.84
N TYR A 59 -9.62 -13.89 -0.20
CA TYR A 59 -10.41 -12.73 -0.59
C TYR A 59 -9.61 -11.42 -0.50
N TYR A 60 -8.89 -11.23 0.62
CA TYR A 60 -8.06 -10.05 0.82
C TYR A 60 -6.95 -9.94 -0.22
N ASN A 61 -6.23 -11.04 -0.46
CA ASN A 61 -5.16 -11.12 -1.46
C ASN A 61 -5.68 -11.07 -2.90
N ALA A 62 -6.89 -11.54 -3.17
CA ALA A 62 -7.54 -11.39 -4.47
C ALA A 62 -7.92 -9.94 -4.78
N ARG A 63 -8.02 -9.07 -3.76
CA ARG A 63 -8.37 -7.67 -3.95
C ARG A 63 -7.23 -6.95 -4.66
N TRP A 64 -7.49 -6.56 -5.91
CA TRP A 64 -6.55 -5.88 -6.79
C TRP A 64 -5.83 -4.68 -6.14
N LYS A 65 -6.52 -3.95 -5.26
CA LYS A 65 -5.94 -2.83 -4.49
C LYS A 65 -4.78 -3.25 -3.58
N VAL A 66 -4.83 -4.43 -2.99
CA VAL A 66 -3.77 -4.96 -2.10
C VAL A 66 -2.56 -5.35 -2.93
N LYS A 67 -2.77 -6.15 -3.99
CA LYS A 67 -1.70 -6.53 -4.93
C LYS A 67 -1.01 -5.31 -5.55
N MET A 68 -1.79 -4.29 -5.95
CA MET A 68 -1.23 -3.06 -6.50
C MET A 68 -0.40 -2.28 -5.48
N ARG A 69 -0.85 -2.17 -4.22
CA ARG A 69 -0.07 -1.51 -3.18
C ARG A 69 1.28 -2.19 -2.96
N GLU A 70 1.27 -3.52 -2.92
CA GLU A 70 2.48 -4.31 -2.70
C GLU A 70 3.43 -4.24 -3.90
N PHE A 71 2.89 -4.30 -5.12
CA PHE A 71 3.64 -4.07 -6.36
C PHE A 71 4.28 -2.69 -6.40
N PHE A 72 3.52 -1.62 -6.11
CA PHE A 72 4.06 -0.26 -6.06
C PHE A 72 5.16 -0.12 -5.00
N LYS A 73 4.99 -0.74 -3.83
CA LYS A 73 5.98 -0.69 -2.76
C LYS A 73 7.29 -1.40 -3.14
N ILE A 74 7.20 -2.59 -3.73
CA ILE A 74 8.39 -3.38 -4.08
C ILE A 74 9.07 -2.80 -5.32
N TYR A 75 8.29 -2.50 -6.37
CA TYR A 75 8.83 -2.15 -7.68
C TYR A 75 9.08 -0.65 -7.82
N VAL A 76 8.10 0.20 -7.50
CA VAL A 76 8.22 1.65 -7.73
C VAL A 76 9.10 2.30 -6.66
N PHE A 77 8.90 1.95 -5.39
CA PHE A 77 9.75 2.45 -4.29
C PHE A 77 11.14 1.81 -4.31
N GLY A 78 11.22 0.50 -4.53
CA GLY A 78 12.51 -0.21 -4.62
C GLY A 78 13.35 0.22 -5.83
N SER A 79 12.71 0.58 -6.94
CA SER A 79 13.39 1.04 -8.16
C SER A 79 13.31 2.55 -8.40
N TRP A 80 13.01 3.35 -7.36
CA TRP A 80 12.86 4.80 -7.50
C TRP A 80 14.10 5.47 -8.11
N GLN A 81 15.30 4.99 -7.76
CA GLN A 81 16.56 5.49 -8.33
C GLN A 81 16.68 5.21 -9.84
N PHE A 82 16.25 4.03 -10.29
CA PHE A 82 16.23 3.68 -11.72
C PHE A 82 15.25 4.56 -12.49
N LEU A 83 14.07 4.83 -11.90
CA LEU A 83 13.08 5.72 -12.49
C LEU A 83 13.61 7.16 -12.63
N ALA A 84 14.34 7.65 -11.62
CA ALA A 84 14.98 8.96 -11.67
C ALA A 84 16.06 9.05 -12.75
N LEU A 85 16.87 7.99 -12.91
CA LEU A 85 17.86 7.91 -14.00
C LEU A 85 17.18 7.90 -15.37
N LEU A 86 16.13 7.10 -15.54
CA LEU A 86 15.36 7.05 -16.78
C LEU A 86 14.75 8.42 -17.12
N ALA A 87 14.17 9.10 -16.13
CA ALA A 87 13.64 10.44 -16.28
C ALA A 87 14.72 11.45 -16.69
N ALA A 88 15.91 11.39 -16.06
CA ALA A 88 17.04 12.25 -16.43
C ALA A 88 17.51 12.00 -17.87
N ILE A 89 17.61 10.73 -18.31
CA ILE A 89 17.97 10.39 -19.68
C ILE A 89 16.93 10.95 -20.66
N LEU A 90 15.64 10.77 -20.39
CA LEU A 90 14.56 11.31 -21.24
C LEU A 90 14.61 12.84 -21.31
N LEU A 91 14.85 13.51 -20.19
CA LEU A 91 15.02 14.97 -20.16
C LEU A 91 16.20 15.42 -21.02
N VAL A 92 17.35 14.75 -20.91
CA VAL A 92 18.51 15.06 -21.75
C VAL A 92 18.18 14.87 -23.24
N LEU A 93 17.52 13.77 -23.61
CA LEU A 93 17.12 13.51 -24.99
C LEU A 93 16.12 14.56 -25.52
N LEU A 94 15.17 14.97 -24.69
CA LEU A 94 14.22 16.03 -25.05
C LEU A 94 14.92 17.38 -25.23
N MET A 95 15.85 17.72 -24.33
CA MET A 95 16.63 18.96 -24.40
C MET A 95 17.55 18.99 -25.61
N THR A 96 18.21 17.88 -25.94
CA THR A 96 19.07 17.79 -27.14
C THR A 96 18.23 17.89 -28.41
N LEU A 97 17.08 17.22 -28.45
CA LEU A 97 16.14 17.34 -29.57
C LEU A 97 15.64 18.79 -29.72
N GLN A 98 15.26 19.43 -28.62
CA GLN A 98 14.83 20.83 -28.61
C GLN A 98 15.93 21.78 -29.11
N ALA A 99 17.16 21.63 -28.62
CA ALA A 99 18.30 22.44 -29.05
C ALA A 99 18.63 22.21 -30.53
N PHE A 100 18.59 20.96 -31.00
CA PHE A 100 18.78 20.61 -32.39
C PHE A 100 17.68 21.21 -33.29
N CYS A 101 16.42 21.07 -32.90
CA CYS A 101 15.28 21.63 -33.64
C CYS A 101 15.31 23.16 -33.70
N SER A 102 15.83 23.82 -32.66
CA SER A 102 16.02 25.28 -32.62
C SER A 102 17.08 25.74 -33.63
N VAL A 103 18.24 25.07 -33.69
CA VAL A 103 19.35 25.42 -34.59
C VAL A 103 19.01 25.12 -36.06
N TYR A 104 18.40 23.97 -36.34
CA TYR A 104 18.11 23.52 -37.70
C TYR A 104 16.70 23.89 -38.19
N SER A 105 15.96 24.73 -37.45
CA SER A 105 14.59 25.16 -37.75
C SER A 105 13.67 24.00 -38.13
N CYS A 106 13.35 23.15 -37.16
CA CYS A 106 12.40 22.06 -37.35
C CYS A 106 10.96 22.59 -37.19
N SER A 107 10.40 23.26 -38.20
CA SER A 107 9.07 23.90 -38.09
C SER A 107 7.88 22.94 -38.07
N ARG A 108 8.08 21.62 -37.95
CA ARG A 108 7.02 20.64 -38.24
C ARG A 108 6.92 19.41 -37.33
N ILE A 109 7.41 19.45 -36.10
CA ILE A 109 7.27 18.31 -35.15
C ILE A 109 6.39 18.63 -33.93
N PHE A 110 6.28 19.89 -33.51
CA PHE A 110 5.49 20.27 -32.31
C PHE A 110 4.16 20.96 -32.62
N HIS A 111 3.66 20.88 -33.85
CA HIS A 111 2.34 21.42 -34.20
C HIS A 111 1.18 20.44 -33.90
N ILE A 112 1.37 19.54 -32.93
CA ILE A 112 0.33 18.64 -32.44
C ILE A 112 0.08 18.99 -30.97
N ASP A 113 -1.03 19.70 -30.80
CA ASP A 113 -1.88 19.82 -29.60
C ASP A 113 -1.45 20.76 -28.47
N SER A 114 -1.56 22.07 -28.75
CA SER A 114 -2.14 23.01 -27.77
C SER A 114 -3.19 23.94 -28.39
N VAL A 115 -4.06 23.39 -29.25
CA VAL A 115 -5.42 23.96 -29.39
C VAL A 115 -6.24 23.40 -28.23
N GLY A 116 -6.36 24.17 -27.15
CA GLY A 116 -7.10 23.76 -25.96
C GLY A 116 -7.12 24.81 -24.87
N ASN A 117 -7.82 25.93 -25.15
CA ASN A 117 -8.54 26.80 -24.20
C ASN A 117 -7.87 27.10 -22.83
N LEU A 118 -7.49 28.35 -22.60
CA LEU A 118 -8.33 29.26 -21.81
C LEU A 118 -7.83 30.71 -21.97
N GLN A 119 -8.84 31.57 -22.11
CA GLN A 119 -8.87 33.03 -22.15
C GLN A 119 -7.88 33.77 -21.25
#